data_AF-A0A9P1HE57-F1
#
_entry.id   AF-A0A9P1HE57-F1
#
_cell.length_a   1.000
_cell.length_b   1.000
_cell.length_c   1.000
_cell.angle_alpha   90.00
_cell.angle_beta   90.00
_cell.angle_gamma   90.00
#
_symmetry.space_group_name_H-M   'P 1'
#
loop_
_entity.id
_entity.type
_entity.pdbx_description
1 polymer ?
#
loop_
_entity_poly.entity_id
_entity_poly.type
_entity_poly.pdbx_seq_one_letter_code
_entity_poly.pdbx_strand_id
1 'polypeptide(L)'
;SKSSELELSQSELIQVRESIEAAKSGESALVLAKKNEFNEITKALAEAREQVLENGKQLLTWKEKNDLNKAELEKLRAENTSLATTLASNNSKLELSQCELTQVLEDIETVRSTEEAIRKELEYAKIEVAKQQAKVAEISKTLTETGKSNDATCTTIPETSMRQKLEIFNELEASLRKENKLLSEKIVEVTDELKKTKETTRDSEIVAFENQIKFLNSIIAQKQEKENHLMQELQRKEKISYRKESQICKAETRPRMYCDICEEFDKHETEDCPTQLMEESDIAEHSHYSSSSTKVKPPPREYCDNCEEFGHDTSACEKAKSRKDYTF
;
A
#
# COMPACT_ATOMS: atom_id res chain seq x y z
N SER A 1 18.39 108.09 -51.83
CA SER A 1 17.43 106.98 -51.62
C SER A 1 17.95 105.63 -52.10
N LYS A 2 18.46 105.48 -53.34
CA LYS A 2 18.91 104.15 -53.83
C LYS A 2 20.16 103.55 -53.17
N SER A 3 21.12 104.36 -52.70
CA SER A 3 22.37 103.85 -52.08
C SER A 3 22.16 103.29 -50.67
N SER A 4 21.30 103.92 -49.88
CA SER A 4 20.96 103.45 -48.52
C SER A 4 20.11 102.18 -48.54
N GLU A 5 19.24 102.02 -49.53
CA GLU A 5 18.47 100.78 -49.75
C GLU A 5 19.39 99.62 -50.15
N LEU A 6 20.47 99.89 -50.90
CA LEU A 6 21.44 98.87 -51.29
C LEU A 6 22.29 98.39 -50.11
N GLU A 7 22.72 99.30 -49.23
CA GLU A 7 23.46 98.97 -48.01
C GLU A 7 22.61 98.21 -46.98
N LEU A 8 21.33 98.60 -46.82
CA LEU A 8 20.39 97.87 -45.96
C LEU A 8 20.19 96.43 -46.48
N SER A 9 20.01 96.27 -47.79
CA SER A 9 19.86 94.96 -48.43
C SER A 9 21.13 94.10 -48.33
N GLN A 10 22.32 94.70 -48.41
CA GLN A 10 23.58 93.98 -48.19
C GLN A 10 23.76 93.53 -46.74
N SER A 11 23.38 94.37 -45.76
CA SER A 11 23.41 93.99 -44.35
C SER A 11 22.44 92.84 -44.05
N GLU A 12 21.22 92.89 -44.60
CA GLU A 12 20.24 91.81 -44.47
C GLU A 12 20.75 90.51 -45.09
N LEU A 13 21.40 90.56 -46.26
CA LEU A 13 21.99 89.39 -46.89
C LEU A 13 23.13 88.77 -46.08
N ILE A 14 23.98 89.59 -45.42
CA ILE A 14 25.04 89.10 -44.53
C ILE A 14 24.44 88.42 -43.30
N GLN A 15 23.43 89.03 -42.68
CA GLN A 15 22.75 88.46 -41.51
C GLN A 15 22.05 87.12 -41.84
N VAL A 16 21.43 87.04 -43.02
CA VAL A 16 20.84 85.79 -43.52
C VAL A 16 21.93 84.73 -43.76
N ARG A 17 23.08 85.11 -44.33
CA ARG A 17 24.21 84.20 -44.56
C ARG A 17 24.78 83.66 -43.25
N GLU A 18 25.02 84.50 -42.27
CA GLU A 18 25.50 84.10 -40.94
C GLU A 18 24.50 83.18 -40.23
N SER A 19 23.21 83.47 -40.34
CA SER A 19 22.15 82.62 -39.82
C SER A 19 22.11 81.24 -40.50
N ILE A 20 22.34 81.19 -41.82
CA ILE A 20 22.45 79.94 -42.58
C ILE A 20 23.70 79.15 -42.18
N GLU A 21 24.85 79.80 -42.00
CA GLU A 21 26.09 79.14 -41.57
C GLU A 21 25.97 78.61 -40.13
N ALA A 22 25.37 79.38 -39.22
CA ALA A 22 25.06 78.94 -37.86
C ALA A 22 24.11 77.72 -37.86
N ALA A 23 23.03 77.77 -38.66
CA ALA A 23 22.08 76.66 -38.81
C ALA A 23 22.77 75.40 -39.35
N LYS A 24 23.63 75.52 -40.38
CA LYS A 24 24.41 74.40 -40.93
C LYS A 24 25.38 73.81 -39.91
N SER A 25 26.04 74.65 -39.10
CA SER A 25 26.94 74.17 -38.05
C SER A 25 26.16 73.42 -36.95
N GLY A 26 24.98 73.94 -36.58
CA GLY A 26 24.09 73.31 -35.60
C GLY A 26 23.53 71.98 -36.09
N GLU A 27 23.14 71.90 -37.36
CA GLU A 27 22.70 70.67 -38.01
C GLU A 27 23.85 69.64 -38.06
N SER A 28 25.06 70.05 -38.43
CA SER A 28 26.24 69.18 -38.41
C SER A 28 26.58 68.64 -37.01
N ALA A 29 26.45 69.47 -35.97
CA ALA A 29 26.69 69.07 -34.59
C ALA A 29 25.61 68.09 -34.09
N LEU A 30 24.34 68.33 -34.43
CA LEU A 30 23.22 67.44 -34.10
C LEU A 30 23.37 66.07 -34.77
N VAL A 31 23.77 66.05 -36.04
CA VAL A 31 24.03 64.80 -36.79
C VAL A 31 25.16 64.01 -36.13
N LEU A 32 26.23 64.67 -35.70
CA LEU A 32 27.34 64.01 -35.00
C LEU A 32 26.91 63.44 -33.64
N ALA A 33 26.12 64.18 -32.86
CA ALA A 33 25.59 63.70 -31.59
C ALA A 33 24.69 62.46 -31.78
N LYS A 34 23.79 62.50 -32.77
CA LYS A 34 22.92 61.35 -33.10
C LYS A 34 23.69 60.15 -33.61
N LYS A 35 24.78 60.38 -34.36
CA LYS A 35 25.69 59.31 -34.80
C LYS A 35 26.40 58.65 -33.62
N ASN A 36 26.83 59.42 -32.62
CA ASN A 36 27.47 58.88 -31.42
C ASN A 36 26.47 58.08 -30.57
N GLU A 37 25.26 58.61 -30.35
CA GLU A 37 24.17 57.87 -29.68
C GLU A 37 23.87 56.54 -30.40
N PHE A 38 23.76 56.57 -31.72
CA PHE A 38 23.53 55.37 -32.52
C PHE A 38 24.65 54.33 -32.37
N ASN A 39 25.91 54.78 -32.34
CA ASN A 39 27.05 53.88 -32.15
C ASN A 39 27.05 53.23 -30.75
N GLU A 40 26.75 53.99 -29.71
CA GLU A 40 26.63 53.45 -28.33
C GLU A 40 25.49 52.43 -28.22
N ILE A 41 24.33 52.73 -28.80
CA ILE A 41 23.20 51.79 -28.84
C ILE A 41 23.59 50.52 -29.61
N THR A 42 24.28 50.66 -30.74
CA THR A 42 24.72 49.51 -31.55
C THR A 42 25.70 48.63 -30.79
N LYS A 43 26.63 49.24 -30.03
CA LYS A 43 27.56 48.52 -29.17
C LYS A 43 26.85 47.78 -28.03
N ALA A 44 25.97 48.47 -27.31
CA ALA A 44 25.16 47.87 -26.24
C ALA A 44 24.31 46.70 -26.76
N LEU A 45 23.73 46.83 -27.95
CA LEU A 45 22.97 45.75 -28.60
C LEU A 45 23.86 44.54 -28.93
N ALA A 46 25.09 44.75 -29.37
CA ALA A 46 26.04 43.67 -29.65
C ALA A 46 26.43 42.92 -28.37
N GLU A 47 26.73 43.65 -27.29
CA GLU A 47 27.06 43.07 -25.98
C GLU A 47 25.86 42.28 -25.40
N ALA A 48 24.65 42.82 -25.50
CA ALA A 48 23.43 42.13 -25.06
C ALA A 48 23.20 40.83 -25.85
N ARG A 49 23.45 40.83 -27.17
CA ARG A 49 23.34 39.63 -28.01
C ARG A 49 24.33 38.55 -27.60
N GLU A 50 25.57 38.94 -27.27
CA GLU A 50 26.59 37.99 -26.81
C GLU A 50 26.21 37.39 -25.45
N GLN A 51 25.72 38.20 -24.52
CA GLN A 51 25.23 37.72 -23.22
C GLN A 51 24.06 36.75 -23.37
N VAL A 52 23.09 37.03 -24.24
CA VAL A 52 21.96 36.12 -24.52
C VAL A 52 22.48 34.78 -25.05
N LEU A 53 23.47 34.81 -25.94
CA LEU A 53 24.05 33.60 -26.52
C LEU A 53 24.79 32.77 -25.46
N GLU A 54 25.54 33.43 -24.57
CA GLU A 54 26.24 32.75 -23.47
C GLU A 54 25.28 32.18 -22.43
N ASN A 55 24.26 32.94 -22.03
CA ASN A 55 23.20 32.45 -21.15
C ASN A 55 22.46 31.25 -21.77
N GLY A 56 22.26 31.25 -23.10
CA GLY A 56 21.70 30.12 -23.83
C GLY A 56 22.56 28.85 -23.72
N LYS A 57 23.88 28.97 -23.85
CA LYS A 57 24.81 27.84 -23.65
C LYS A 57 24.77 27.32 -22.22
N GLN A 58 24.76 28.24 -21.24
CA GLN A 58 24.64 27.84 -19.83
C GLN A 58 23.33 27.09 -19.59
N LEU A 59 22.19 27.58 -20.09
CA LEU A 59 20.90 26.93 -19.95
C LEU A 59 20.91 25.50 -20.54
N LEU A 60 21.56 25.29 -21.69
CA LEU A 60 21.72 23.95 -22.28
C LEU A 60 22.52 23.02 -21.37
N THR A 61 23.67 23.46 -20.85
CA THR A 61 24.48 22.64 -19.94
C THR A 61 23.74 22.31 -18.63
N TRP A 62 22.98 23.26 -18.08
CA TRP A 62 22.13 23.03 -16.93
C TRP A 62 21.03 22.02 -17.23
N LYS A 63 20.42 22.08 -18.42
CA LYS A 63 19.41 21.13 -18.86
C LYS A 63 19.98 19.72 -18.97
N GLU A 64 21.13 19.55 -19.61
CA GLU A 64 21.83 18.26 -19.71
C GLU A 64 22.15 17.67 -18.34
N LYS A 65 22.65 18.50 -17.42
CA LYS A 65 22.94 18.07 -16.03
C LYS A 65 21.68 17.66 -15.28
N ASN A 66 20.57 18.38 -15.47
CA ASN A 66 19.29 18.05 -14.87
C ASN A 66 18.74 16.72 -15.40
N ASP A 67 18.86 16.47 -16.71
CA ASP A 67 18.46 15.21 -17.32
C ASP A 67 19.31 14.03 -16.81
N LEU A 68 20.61 14.24 -16.64
CA LEU A 68 21.51 13.24 -16.05
C LEU A 68 21.14 12.91 -14.60
N ASN A 69 20.91 13.94 -13.77
CA ASN A 69 20.48 13.76 -12.38
C ASN A 69 19.12 13.05 -12.29
N LYS A 70 18.20 13.35 -13.21
CA LYS A 70 16.89 12.69 -13.28
C LYS A 70 17.04 11.20 -13.58
N ALA A 71 17.91 10.84 -14.53
CA ALA A 71 18.20 9.44 -14.84
C ALA A 71 18.86 8.70 -13.65
N GLU A 72 19.78 9.36 -12.93
CA GLU A 72 20.39 8.79 -11.73
C GLU A 72 19.37 8.58 -10.60
N LEU A 73 18.47 9.54 -10.39
CA LEU A 73 17.38 9.40 -9.43
C LEU A 73 16.44 8.24 -9.78
N GLU A 74 16.13 8.04 -11.05
CA GLU A 74 15.32 6.90 -11.51
C GLU A 74 16.03 5.57 -11.25
N LYS A 75 17.34 5.49 -11.50
CA LYS A 75 18.16 4.30 -11.18
C LYS A 75 18.16 3.99 -9.68
N LEU A 76 18.39 5.00 -8.84
CA LEU A 76 18.40 4.84 -7.38
C LEU A 76 17.01 4.47 -6.84
N ARG A 77 15.93 4.98 -7.46
CA ARG A 77 14.57 4.56 -7.13
C ARG A 77 14.32 3.10 -7.48
N ALA A 78 14.74 2.66 -8.67
CA ALA A 78 14.62 1.26 -9.08
C ALA A 78 15.40 0.34 -8.13
N GLU A 79 16.63 0.70 -7.76
CA GLU A 79 17.42 -0.05 -6.79
C GLU A 79 16.74 -0.12 -5.42
N ASN A 80 16.24 0.99 -4.89
CA ASN A 80 15.48 0.99 -3.64
C ASN A 80 14.23 0.11 -3.69
N THR A 81 13.49 0.11 -4.81
CA THR A 81 12.33 -0.78 -4.95
C THR A 81 12.74 -2.26 -4.98
N SER A 82 13.88 -2.59 -5.60
CA SER A 82 14.41 -3.96 -5.61
C SER A 82 14.89 -4.41 -4.22
N LEU A 83 15.50 -3.52 -3.45
CA LEU A 83 15.92 -3.79 -2.08
C LEU A 83 14.70 -3.93 -1.16
N ALA A 84 13.70 -3.08 -1.30
CA ALA A 84 12.47 -3.16 -0.52
C ALA A 84 11.70 -4.47 -0.76
N THR A 85 11.60 -4.92 -2.02
CA THR A 85 10.97 -6.20 -2.35
C THR A 85 11.76 -7.40 -1.81
N THR A 86 13.09 -7.35 -1.89
CA THR A 86 13.95 -8.38 -1.30
C THR A 86 13.81 -8.44 0.23
N LEU A 87 13.78 -7.29 0.89
CA LEU A 87 13.61 -7.18 2.33
C LEU A 87 12.23 -7.71 2.77
N ALA A 88 11.17 -7.38 2.04
CA ALA A 88 9.84 -7.92 2.27
C ALA A 88 9.82 -9.45 2.15
N SER A 89 10.44 -10.01 1.10
CA SER A 89 10.54 -11.47 0.92
C SER A 89 11.28 -12.16 2.07
N ASN A 90 12.39 -11.56 2.53
CA ASN A 90 13.16 -12.10 3.64
C ASN A 90 12.39 -12.02 4.96
N ASN A 91 11.66 -10.92 5.20
CA ASN A 91 10.81 -10.79 6.39
C ASN A 91 9.71 -11.85 6.40
N SER A 92 9.03 -12.11 5.27
CA SER A 92 8.03 -13.18 5.20
C SER A 92 8.62 -14.56 5.47
N LYS A 93 9.84 -14.84 5.00
CA LYS A 93 10.55 -16.10 5.31
C LYS A 93 10.91 -16.19 6.80
N LEU A 94 11.34 -15.10 7.41
CA LEU A 94 11.67 -15.04 8.82
C LEU A 94 10.42 -15.26 9.69
N GLU A 95 9.29 -14.65 9.34
CA GLU A 95 8.01 -14.86 10.01
C GLU A 95 7.57 -16.33 9.93
N LEU A 96 7.66 -16.95 8.76
CA LEU A 96 7.36 -18.39 8.60
C LEU A 96 8.25 -19.25 9.50
N SER A 97 9.56 -19.02 9.49
CA SER A 97 10.50 -19.76 10.33
C SER A 97 10.23 -19.53 11.83
N GLN A 98 9.81 -18.33 12.21
CA GLN A 98 9.44 -18.01 13.59
C GLN A 98 8.14 -18.71 14.02
N CYS A 99 7.15 -18.82 13.14
CA CYS A 99 5.95 -19.62 13.36
C CYS A 99 6.29 -21.10 13.52
N GLU A 100 7.14 -21.66 12.65
CA GLU A 100 7.61 -23.04 12.75
C GLU A 100 8.34 -23.31 14.08
N LEU A 101 9.22 -22.41 14.49
CA LEU A 101 9.93 -22.53 15.77
C LEU A 101 8.96 -22.48 16.96
N THR A 102 7.96 -21.60 16.90
CA THR A 102 6.93 -21.49 17.95
C THR A 102 6.13 -22.78 18.07
N GLN A 103 5.74 -23.37 16.93
CA GLN A 103 5.03 -24.65 16.91
C GLN A 103 5.87 -25.77 17.52
N VAL A 104 7.16 -25.86 17.17
CA VAL A 104 8.07 -26.87 17.72
C VAL A 104 8.22 -26.71 19.24
N LEU A 105 8.26 -25.48 19.75
CA LEU A 105 8.32 -25.24 21.19
C LEU A 105 7.05 -25.70 21.91
N GLU A 106 5.88 -25.46 21.31
CA GLU A 106 4.59 -25.95 21.84
C GLU A 106 4.52 -27.48 21.81
N ASP A 107 4.97 -28.11 20.72
CA ASP A 107 5.07 -29.57 20.60
C ASP A 107 6.02 -30.16 21.66
N ILE A 108 7.16 -29.52 21.93
CA ILE A 108 8.08 -29.94 23.00
C ILE A 108 7.41 -29.84 24.38
N GLU A 109 6.66 -28.79 24.63
CA GLU A 109 5.95 -28.58 25.91
C GLU A 109 4.84 -29.61 26.11
N THR A 110 4.06 -29.91 25.07
CA THR A 110 3.06 -30.97 25.11
C THR A 110 3.71 -32.34 25.38
N VAL A 111 4.77 -32.69 24.65
CA VAL A 111 5.53 -33.93 24.87
C VAL A 111 6.04 -34.01 26.31
N ARG A 112 6.66 -32.94 26.83
CA ARG A 112 7.13 -32.88 28.21
C ARG A 112 6.01 -33.11 29.22
N SER A 113 4.82 -32.53 29.01
CA SER A 113 3.66 -32.75 29.88
C SER A 113 3.18 -34.21 29.85
N THR A 114 3.18 -34.84 28.68
CA THR A 114 2.83 -36.26 28.53
C THR A 114 3.87 -37.19 29.15
N GLU A 115 5.16 -36.88 29.03
CA GLU A 115 6.23 -37.64 29.69
C GLU A 115 6.05 -37.61 31.21
N GLU A 116 5.76 -36.45 31.79
CA GLU A 116 5.53 -36.30 33.23
C GLU A 116 4.29 -37.08 33.70
N ALA A 117 3.22 -37.09 32.90
CA ALA A 117 2.03 -37.90 33.19
C ALA A 117 2.36 -39.41 33.20
N ILE A 118 3.06 -39.89 32.16
CA ILE A 118 3.50 -41.28 32.05
C ILE A 118 4.44 -41.66 33.21
N ARG A 119 5.35 -40.76 33.61
CA ARG A 119 6.24 -40.98 34.78
C ARG A 119 5.44 -41.21 36.06
N LYS A 120 4.38 -40.43 36.30
CA LYS A 120 3.50 -40.59 37.46
C LYS A 120 2.74 -41.91 37.43
N GLU A 121 2.19 -42.27 36.27
CA GLU A 121 1.50 -43.56 36.10
C GLU A 121 2.45 -44.75 36.30
N LEU A 122 3.66 -44.67 35.78
CA LEU A 122 4.70 -45.69 35.98
C LEU A 122 5.04 -45.84 37.47
N GLU A 123 5.18 -44.74 38.19
CA GLU A 123 5.50 -44.77 39.62
C GLU A 123 4.35 -45.40 40.43
N TYR A 124 3.10 -45.05 40.10
CA TYR A 124 1.93 -45.70 40.69
C TYR A 124 1.90 -47.20 40.42
N ALA A 125 2.17 -47.62 39.17
CA ALA A 125 2.20 -49.03 38.78
C ALA A 125 3.31 -49.81 39.52
N LYS A 126 4.50 -49.22 39.71
CA LYS A 126 5.58 -49.83 40.49
C LYS A 126 5.16 -50.08 41.94
N ILE A 127 4.52 -49.11 42.58
CA ILE A 127 4.01 -49.25 43.95
C ILE A 127 2.99 -50.39 44.03
N GLU A 128 2.08 -50.48 43.06
CA GLU A 128 1.05 -51.52 43.05
C GLU A 128 1.63 -52.92 42.81
N VAL A 129 2.62 -53.05 41.91
CA VAL A 129 3.37 -54.30 41.71
C VAL A 129 4.07 -54.73 43.00
N ALA A 130 4.72 -53.81 43.72
CA ALA A 130 5.37 -54.12 44.99
C ALA A 130 4.37 -54.63 46.05
N LYS A 131 3.17 -54.05 46.13
CA LYS A 131 2.10 -54.56 47.01
C LYS A 131 1.64 -55.96 46.63
N GLN A 132 1.46 -56.23 45.33
CA GLN A 132 1.06 -57.56 44.88
C GLN A 132 2.16 -58.60 45.15
N GLN A 133 3.43 -58.26 44.93
CA GLN A 133 4.56 -59.11 45.27
C GLN A 133 4.62 -59.44 46.78
N ALA A 134 4.35 -58.45 47.64
CA ALA A 134 4.27 -58.68 49.09
C ALA A 134 3.13 -59.65 49.47
N LYS A 135 1.94 -59.47 48.89
CA LYS A 135 0.80 -60.40 49.08
C LYS A 135 1.12 -61.80 48.59
N VAL A 136 1.76 -61.95 47.42
CA VAL A 136 2.18 -63.25 46.89
C VAL A 136 3.19 -63.91 47.81
N ALA A 137 4.15 -63.17 48.36
CA ALA A 137 5.12 -63.70 49.32
C ALA A 137 4.43 -64.19 50.61
N GLU A 138 3.44 -63.45 51.10
CA GLU A 138 2.64 -63.84 52.28
C GLU A 138 1.79 -65.08 52.02
N ILE A 139 1.09 -65.14 50.89
CA ILE A 139 0.35 -66.33 50.45
C ILE A 139 1.30 -67.53 50.31
N SER A 140 2.47 -67.34 49.69
CA SER A 140 3.46 -68.42 49.53
C SER A 140 3.94 -68.94 50.88
N LYS A 141 4.20 -68.06 51.85
CA LYS A 141 4.58 -68.44 53.21
C LYS A 141 3.48 -69.26 53.89
N THR A 142 2.23 -68.79 53.86
CA THR A 142 1.09 -69.52 54.44
C THR A 142 0.86 -70.86 53.75
N LEU A 143 1.06 -70.97 52.43
CA LEU A 143 1.00 -72.24 51.69
C LEU A 143 2.09 -73.22 52.13
N THR A 144 3.32 -72.74 52.35
CA THR A 144 4.41 -73.61 52.85
C THR A 144 4.19 -74.05 54.29
N GLU A 145 3.61 -73.20 55.15
CA GLU A 145 3.27 -73.54 56.54
C GLU A 145 2.11 -74.55 56.60
N THR A 146 1.07 -74.37 55.78
CA THR A 146 -0.03 -75.36 55.65
C THR A 146 0.40 -76.64 54.95
N GLY A 147 1.32 -76.59 53.98
CA GLY A 147 1.93 -77.77 53.36
C GLY A 147 2.71 -78.61 54.38
N LYS A 148 3.48 -77.96 55.28
CA LYS A 148 4.17 -78.64 56.39
C LYS A 148 3.19 -79.22 57.44
N SER A 149 2.05 -78.57 57.65
CA SER A 149 0.98 -79.06 58.55
C SER A 149 0.25 -80.27 57.95
N ASN A 150 0.02 -80.28 56.63
CA ASN A 150 -0.61 -81.40 55.92
C ASN A 150 0.31 -82.63 55.78
N ASP A 151 1.64 -82.48 55.89
CA ASP A 151 2.58 -83.60 55.96
C ASP A 151 2.47 -84.37 57.30
N ALA A 152 1.98 -83.71 58.36
CA ALA A 152 1.71 -84.34 59.65
C ALA A 152 0.30 -85.02 59.73
N THR A 153 -0.62 -84.67 58.82
CA THR A 153 -1.98 -85.26 58.73
C THR A 153 -2.22 -86.08 57.46
N CYS A 154 -1.22 -86.22 56.57
CA CYS A 154 -1.25 -87.12 55.42
C CYS A 154 -1.01 -88.59 55.83
N THR A 155 -1.80 -89.06 56.78
CA THR A 155 -2.02 -90.50 57.01
C THR A 155 -3.47 -90.92 56.77
N THR A 156 -4.43 -89.99 56.60
CA THR A 156 -5.82 -90.36 56.29
C THR A 156 -6.59 -89.25 55.55
N ILE A 157 -6.36 -89.08 54.24
CA ILE A 157 -7.35 -88.43 53.36
C ILE A 157 -7.73 -89.47 52.29
N PRO A 158 -9.02 -89.82 52.11
CA PRO A 158 -9.43 -90.79 51.10
C PRO A 158 -9.02 -90.31 49.71
N GLU A 159 -8.35 -91.16 48.93
CA GLU A 159 -7.89 -90.88 47.55
C GLU A 159 -8.97 -90.28 46.63
N THR A 160 -10.25 -90.55 46.94
CA THR A 160 -11.42 -90.02 46.22
C THR A 160 -11.57 -88.50 46.36
N SER A 161 -11.28 -87.92 47.53
CA SER A 161 -11.41 -86.46 47.75
C SER A 161 -10.29 -85.67 47.08
N MET A 162 -9.09 -86.26 47.01
CA MET A 162 -7.94 -85.64 46.34
C MET A 162 -8.11 -85.65 44.82
N ARG A 163 -8.64 -86.74 44.26
CA ARG A 163 -8.99 -86.82 42.82
C ARG A 163 -10.04 -85.78 42.43
N GLN A 164 -11.10 -85.61 43.22
CA GLN A 164 -12.13 -84.60 42.96
C GLN A 164 -11.58 -83.17 42.93
N LYS A 165 -10.68 -82.82 43.87
CA LYS A 165 -10.04 -81.50 43.88
C LYS A 165 -9.10 -81.28 42.68
N LEU A 166 -8.38 -82.32 42.27
CA LEU A 166 -7.52 -82.27 41.09
C LEU A 166 -8.33 -82.06 39.81
N GLU A 167 -9.49 -82.74 39.71
CA GLU A 167 -10.39 -82.63 38.57
C GLU A 167 -11.00 -81.23 38.45
N ILE A 168 -11.48 -80.66 39.56
CA ILE A 168 -11.99 -79.28 39.60
C ILE A 168 -10.89 -78.27 39.27
N PHE A 169 -9.66 -78.47 39.76
CA PHE A 169 -8.53 -77.59 39.45
C PHE A 169 -8.18 -77.60 37.97
N ASN A 170 -8.13 -78.80 37.37
CA ASN A 170 -7.87 -78.96 35.93
C ASN A 170 -8.98 -78.34 35.07
N GLU A 171 -10.24 -78.47 35.48
CA GLU A 171 -11.37 -77.80 34.81
C GLU A 171 -11.27 -76.28 34.91
N LEU A 172 -10.91 -75.76 36.09
CA LEU A 172 -10.73 -74.32 36.29
C LEU A 172 -9.58 -73.77 35.43
N GLU A 173 -8.45 -74.48 35.38
CA GLU A 173 -7.28 -74.14 34.56
C GLU A 173 -7.62 -74.17 33.06
N ALA A 174 -8.36 -75.19 32.61
CA ALA A 174 -8.84 -75.28 31.24
C ALA A 174 -9.79 -74.13 30.89
N SER A 175 -10.70 -73.76 31.80
CA SER A 175 -11.61 -72.63 31.63
C SER A 175 -10.84 -71.30 31.53
N LEU A 176 -9.87 -71.07 32.41
CA LEU A 176 -9.03 -69.87 32.42
C LEU A 176 -8.18 -69.75 31.15
N ARG A 177 -7.65 -70.87 30.64
CA ARG A 177 -6.93 -70.91 29.35
C ARG A 177 -7.84 -70.55 28.18
N LYS A 178 -9.09 -71.04 28.19
CA LYS A 178 -10.07 -70.74 27.15
C LYS A 178 -10.47 -69.26 27.16
N GLU A 179 -10.66 -68.68 28.34
CA GLU A 179 -10.98 -67.26 28.51
C GLU A 179 -9.81 -66.37 28.08
N ASN A 180 -8.57 -66.70 28.47
CA ASN A 180 -7.37 -65.99 28.00
C ASN A 180 -7.22 -66.06 26.48
N LYS A 181 -7.53 -67.21 25.85
CA LYS A 181 -7.49 -67.35 24.41
C LYS A 181 -8.53 -66.45 23.73
N LEU A 182 -9.76 -66.44 24.22
CA LEU A 182 -10.84 -65.56 23.74
C LEU A 182 -10.50 -64.07 23.89
N LEU A 183 -9.94 -63.68 25.03
CA LEU A 183 -9.48 -62.32 25.26
C LEU A 183 -8.35 -61.93 24.30
N SER A 184 -7.39 -62.83 24.08
CA SER A 184 -6.31 -62.60 23.11
C SER A 184 -6.83 -62.45 21.69
N GLU A 185 -7.79 -63.27 21.27
CA GLU A 185 -8.43 -63.17 19.94
C GLU A 185 -9.16 -61.83 19.80
N LYS A 186 -9.90 -61.41 20.83
CA LYS A 186 -10.64 -60.14 20.84
C LYS A 186 -9.72 -58.90 20.84
N ILE A 187 -8.56 -58.97 21.49
CA ILE A 187 -7.54 -57.91 21.44
C ILE A 187 -7.02 -57.75 20.02
N VAL A 188 -6.73 -58.85 19.32
CA VAL A 188 -6.26 -58.80 17.92
C VAL A 188 -7.32 -58.17 17.02
N GLU A 189 -8.58 -58.59 17.16
CA GLU A 189 -9.70 -58.06 16.37
C GLU A 189 -9.90 -56.56 16.57
N VAL A 190 -9.94 -56.08 17.82
CA VAL A 190 -10.05 -54.64 18.13
C VAL A 190 -8.83 -53.86 17.60
N THR A 191 -7.63 -54.45 17.65
CA THR A 191 -6.41 -53.80 17.14
C THR A 191 -6.46 -53.63 15.61
N ASP A 192 -7.00 -54.62 14.89
CA ASP A 192 -7.16 -54.55 13.44
C ASP A 192 -8.29 -53.59 13.02
N GLU A 193 -9.39 -53.54 13.76
CA GLU A 193 -10.45 -52.53 13.56
C GLU A 193 -9.92 -51.11 13.76
N LEU A 194 -9.10 -50.89 14.79
CA LEU A 194 -8.47 -49.60 15.07
C LEU A 194 -7.51 -49.17 13.95
N LYS A 195 -6.75 -50.12 13.38
CA LYS A 195 -5.87 -49.85 12.23
C LYS A 195 -6.68 -49.45 11.00
N LYS A 196 -7.73 -50.20 10.65
CA LYS A 196 -8.60 -49.89 9.50
C LYS A 196 -9.31 -48.54 9.64
N THR A 197 -9.79 -48.20 10.84
CA THR A 197 -10.41 -46.89 11.08
C THR A 197 -9.40 -45.76 10.97
N LYS A 198 -8.17 -45.96 11.45
CA LYS A 198 -7.08 -44.97 11.33
C LYS A 198 -6.59 -44.77 9.90
N GLU A 199 -6.54 -45.83 9.09
CA GLU A 199 -6.20 -45.75 7.67
C GLU A 199 -7.29 -45.02 6.88
N THR A 200 -8.57 -45.37 7.11
CA THR A 200 -9.69 -44.72 6.40
C THR A 200 -9.87 -43.25 6.76
N THR A 201 -9.66 -42.84 8.01
CA THR A 201 -9.68 -41.41 8.39
C THR A 201 -8.53 -40.65 7.76
N ARG A 202 -7.32 -41.20 7.76
CA ARG A 202 -6.14 -40.59 7.14
C ARG A 202 -6.33 -40.39 5.64
N ASP A 203 -6.85 -41.39 4.93
CA ASP A 203 -7.11 -41.29 3.49
C ASP A 203 -8.19 -40.25 3.17
N SER A 204 -9.23 -40.15 4.00
CA SER A 204 -10.28 -39.13 3.85
C SER A 204 -9.75 -37.72 4.07
N GLU A 205 -8.87 -37.51 5.05
CA GLU A 205 -8.23 -36.22 5.31
C GLU A 205 -7.29 -35.82 4.16
N ILE A 206 -6.49 -36.75 3.65
CA ILE A 206 -5.61 -36.53 2.50
C ILE A 206 -6.44 -36.08 1.28
N VAL A 207 -7.53 -36.79 0.96
CA VAL A 207 -8.40 -36.43 -0.16
C VAL A 207 -9.04 -35.06 0.04
N ALA A 208 -9.43 -34.71 1.28
CA ALA A 208 -9.97 -33.38 1.58
C ALA A 208 -8.93 -32.27 1.35
N PHE A 209 -7.69 -32.47 1.80
CA PHE A 209 -6.59 -31.53 1.58
C PHE A 209 -6.23 -31.42 0.09
N GLU A 210 -6.19 -32.52 -0.65
CA GLU A 210 -5.96 -32.50 -2.10
C GLU A 210 -7.03 -31.69 -2.85
N ASN A 211 -8.29 -31.82 -2.45
CA ASN A 211 -9.38 -31.04 -3.02
C ASN A 211 -9.28 -29.55 -2.68
N GLN A 212 -8.89 -29.21 -1.45
CA GLN A 212 -8.63 -27.82 -1.05
C GLN A 212 -7.46 -27.22 -1.84
N ILE A 213 -6.38 -27.97 -2.03
CA ILE A 213 -5.22 -27.57 -2.85
C ILE A 213 -5.66 -27.33 -4.30
N LYS A 214 -6.43 -28.24 -4.90
CA LYS A 214 -6.96 -28.07 -6.26
C LYS A 214 -7.82 -26.81 -6.40
N PHE A 215 -8.68 -26.54 -5.42
CA PHE A 215 -9.51 -25.34 -5.40
C PHE A 215 -8.65 -24.07 -5.31
N LEU A 216 -7.67 -24.03 -4.41
CA LEU A 216 -6.75 -22.90 -4.27
C LEU A 216 -5.95 -22.66 -5.56
N ASN A 217 -5.45 -23.72 -6.19
CA ASN A 217 -4.75 -23.63 -7.48
C ASN A 217 -5.65 -23.05 -8.57
N SER A 218 -6.94 -23.38 -8.60
CA SER A 218 -7.90 -22.76 -9.53
C SER A 218 -8.09 -21.27 -9.26
N ILE A 219 -8.14 -20.83 -7.99
CA ILE A 219 -8.24 -19.41 -7.63
C ILE A 219 -6.95 -18.66 -8.02
N ILE A 220 -5.79 -19.26 -7.76
CA ILE A 220 -4.49 -18.68 -8.11
C ILE A 220 -4.41 -18.49 -9.63
N ALA A 221 -4.80 -19.49 -10.42
CA ALA A 221 -4.85 -19.38 -11.87
C ALA A 221 -5.77 -18.25 -12.34
N GLN A 222 -6.98 -18.14 -11.78
CA GLN A 222 -7.90 -17.03 -12.08
C GLN A 222 -7.33 -15.65 -11.71
N LYS A 223 -6.65 -15.55 -10.55
CA LYS A 223 -6.00 -14.30 -10.14
C LYS A 223 -4.87 -13.91 -11.07
N GLN A 224 -4.03 -14.85 -11.46
CA GLN A 224 -2.94 -14.64 -12.42
C GLN A 224 -3.46 -14.25 -13.80
N GLU A 225 -4.53 -14.87 -14.27
CA GLU A 225 -5.19 -14.48 -15.53
C GLU A 225 -5.72 -13.05 -15.47
N LYS A 226 -6.36 -12.67 -14.36
CA LYS A 226 -6.84 -11.29 -14.14
C LYS A 226 -5.70 -10.28 -14.05
N GLU A 227 -4.61 -10.63 -13.37
CA GLU A 227 -3.41 -9.79 -13.29
C GLU A 227 -2.77 -9.59 -14.66
N ASN A 228 -2.64 -10.66 -15.45
CA ASN A 228 -2.17 -10.59 -16.83
C ASN A 228 -3.08 -9.74 -17.71
N HIS A 229 -4.40 -9.88 -17.56
CA HIS A 229 -5.37 -9.05 -18.27
C HIS A 229 -5.21 -7.57 -17.94
N LEU A 230 -5.11 -7.22 -16.65
CA LEU A 230 -4.90 -5.85 -16.19
C LEU A 230 -3.56 -5.28 -16.67
N MET A 231 -2.49 -6.07 -16.62
CA MET A 231 -1.19 -5.68 -17.17
C MET A 231 -1.27 -5.38 -18.67
N GLN A 232 -1.96 -6.21 -19.44
CA GLN A 232 -2.16 -5.97 -20.88
C GLN A 232 -3.01 -4.71 -21.14
N GLU A 233 -4.04 -4.47 -20.33
CA GLU A 233 -4.83 -3.23 -20.41
C GLU A 233 -4.00 -1.98 -20.09
N LEU A 234 -3.15 -2.05 -19.05
CA LEU A 234 -2.24 -0.97 -18.69
C LEU A 234 -1.26 -0.68 -19.83
N GLN A 235 -0.59 -1.70 -20.37
CA GLN A 235 0.31 -1.55 -21.52
C GLN A 235 -0.41 -0.97 -22.74
N ARG A 236 -1.67 -1.36 -22.98
CA ARG A 236 -2.48 -0.82 -24.08
C ARG A 236 -2.79 0.66 -23.85
N LYS A 237 -3.16 1.06 -22.63
CA LYS A 237 -3.41 2.46 -22.26
C LYS A 237 -2.14 3.30 -22.32
N GLU A 238 -1.01 2.76 -21.89
CA GLU A 238 0.31 3.41 -21.98
C GLU A 238 0.67 3.69 -23.44
N LYS A 239 0.55 2.67 -24.32
CA LYS A 239 0.78 2.83 -25.77
C LYS A 239 -0.17 3.85 -26.42
N ILE A 240 -1.42 3.95 -25.96
CA ILE A 240 -2.37 4.96 -26.42
C ILE A 240 -1.98 6.36 -25.89
N SER A 241 -1.47 6.48 -24.66
CA SER A 241 -0.96 7.74 -24.08
C SER A 241 0.23 8.25 -24.88
N TYR A 242 1.24 7.41 -25.13
CA TYR A 242 2.40 7.78 -25.95
C TYR A 242 2.03 8.14 -27.38
N ARG A 243 1.02 7.49 -27.97
CA ARG A 243 0.51 7.84 -29.31
C ARG A 243 -0.23 9.17 -29.32
N LYS A 244 -0.96 9.51 -28.24
CA LYS A 244 -1.59 10.83 -28.06
C LYS A 244 -0.54 11.92 -27.83
N GLU A 245 0.45 11.72 -26.97
CA GLU A 245 1.55 12.66 -26.76
C GLU A 245 2.35 12.90 -28.05
N SER A 246 2.64 11.85 -28.83
CA SER A 246 3.32 11.97 -30.12
C SER A 246 2.50 12.71 -31.20
N GLN A 247 1.17 12.74 -31.09
CA GLN A 247 0.29 13.51 -31.99
C GLN A 247 0.02 14.94 -31.46
N ILE A 248 0.05 15.15 -30.15
CA ILE A 248 -0.13 16.47 -29.52
C ILE A 248 1.14 17.33 -29.70
N CYS A 249 2.35 16.74 -29.73
CA CYS A 249 3.60 17.46 -29.97
C CYS A 249 3.76 18.06 -31.39
N LYS A 250 2.77 17.92 -32.29
CA LYS A 250 2.75 18.62 -33.59
C LYS A 250 1.61 19.63 -33.74
N ALA A 251 0.78 19.81 -32.71
CA ALA A 251 -0.32 20.78 -32.71
C ALA A 251 -0.47 21.41 -31.34
N GLU A 252 0.60 22.00 -30.83
CA GLU A 252 0.52 22.89 -29.67
C GLU A 252 0.02 24.25 -30.17
N THR A 253 -1.29 24.34 -30.44
CA THR A 253 -1.95 25.65 -30.54
C THR A 253 -1.82 26.28 -29.17
N ARG A 254 -1.04 27.36 -29.07
CA ARG A 254 -0.93 28.19 -27.87
C ARG A 254 -2.34 28.43 -27.31
N PRO A 255 -2.55 28.36 -25.99
CA PRO A 255 -3.83 28.72 -25.38
C PRO A 255 -4.28 30.07 -25.95
N ARG A 256 -5.49 30.12 -26.52
CA ARG A 256 -6.02 31.36 -27.11
C ARG A 256 -6.20 32.38 -26.01
N MET A 257 -5.62 33.57 -26.20
CA MET A 257 -5.70 34.63 -25.21
C MET A 257 -7.08 35.25 -25.32
N TYR A 258 -7.80 35.43 -24.22
CA TYR A 258 -9.13 36.04 -24.21
C TYR A 258 -9.11 37.19 -23.23
N CYS A 259 -9.58 38.35 -23.66
CA CYS A 259 -9.77 39.48 -22.77
C CYS A 259 -11.21 39.46 -22.23
N ASP A 260 -11.35 39.23 -20.93
CA ASP A 260 -12.66 39.22 -20.26
C ASP A 260 -13.32 40.62 -20.20
N ILE A 261 -12.56 41.69 -20.47
CA ILE A 261 -13.04 43.09 -20.38
C ILE A 261 -13.70 43.56 -21.68
N CYS A 262 -13.12 43.25 -22.85
CA CYS A 262 -13.69 43.65 -24.15
C CYS A 262 -14.24 42.47 -24.97
N GLU A 263 -14.24 41.26 -24.40
CA GLU A 263 -14.73 40.02 -25.02
C GLU A 263 -14.09 39.66 -26.38
N GLU A 264 -12.89 40.18 -26.65
CA GLU A 264 -12.15 39.90 -27.88
C GLU A 264 -11.09 38.81 -27.66
N PHE A 265 -11.01 37.88 -28.62
CA PHE A 265 -10.00 36.83 -28.60
C PHE A 265 -8.73 37.25 -29.34
N ASP A 266 -7.59 36.78 -28.83
CA ASP A 266 -6.24 36.79 -29.40
C ASP A 266 -5.60 38.16 -29.67
N LYS A 267 -6.22 39.27 -29.21
CA LYS A 267 -5.66 40.62 -29.40
C LYS A 267 -4.76 41.08 -28.25
N HIS A 268 -5.21 40.91 -27.01
CA HIS A 268 -4.50 41.28 -25.79
C HIS A 268 -4.99 40.42 -24.62
N GLU A 269 -4.20 40.36 -23.55
CA GLU A 269 -4.61 39.77 -22.28
C GLU A 269 -5.47 40.74 -21.48
N THR A 270 -6.27 40.21 -20.54
CA THR A 270 -7.13 41.02 -19.67
C THR A 270 -6.39 42.14 -18.95
N GLU A 271 -5.07 42.05 -18.71
CA GLU A 271 -4.28 43.10 -18.03
C GLU A 271 -3.84 44.27 -18.94
N ASP A 272 -3.86 44.09 -20.26
CA ASP A 272 -3.45 45.08 -21.26
C ASP A 272 -4.64 45.67 -22.03
N CYS A 273 -5.84 45.55 -21.46
CA CYS A 273 -7.06 45.96 -22.15
C CYS A 273 -7.12 47.49 -22.28
N PRO A 274 -7.14 48.08 -23.50
CA PRO A 274 -7.14 49.53 -23.67
C PRO A 274 -8.40 50.20 -23.10
N THR A 275 -9.50 49.44 -22.97
CA THR A 275 -10.73 49.88 -22.28
C THR A 275 -10.53 50.08 -20.79
N GLN A 276 -9.55 49.40 -20.19
CA GLN A 276 -9.21 49.48 -18.78
C GLN A 276 -8.51 50.81 -18.42
N LEU A 277 -7.88 51.47 -19.40
CA LEU A 277 -7.35 52.83 -19.28
C LEU A 277 -8.42 53.93 -19.45
N MET A 278 -9.59 53.61 -20.00
CA MET A 278 -10.69 54.58 -20.15
C MET A 278 -11.57 54.68 -18.90
N GLU A 279 -11.48 53.74 -17.96
CA GLU A 279 -12.33 53.71 -16.77
C GLU A 279 -11.73 54.50 -15.58
N GLU A 280 -10.44 54.84 -15.62
CA GLU A 280 -9.76 55.55 -14.52
C GLU A 280 -9.91 57.09 -14.57
N SER A 281 -10.47 57.66 -15.64
CA SER A 281 -10.48 59.12 -15.85
C SER A 281 -11.79 59.87 -15.59
N ASP A 282 -12.93 59.23 -15.32
CA ASP A 282 -14.20 59.97 -15.14
C ASP A 282 -14.91 59.64 -13.83
N ILE A 283 -14.37 60.16 -12.74
CA ILE A 283 -15.11 60.42 -11.50
C ILE A 283 -15.93 61.70 -11.71
N ALA A 284 -17.05 61.62 -12.42
CA ALA A 284 -18.08 62.68 -12.38
C ALA A 284 -19.44 62.15 -12.86
N GLU A 285 -20.36 62.06 -11.89
CA GLU A 285 -21.77 62.44 -12.05
C GLU A 285 -22.67 61.71 -13.08
N HIS A 286 -23.59 60.93 -12.49
CA HIS A 286 -24.99 60.71 -12.89
C HIS A 286 -25.37 59.55 -13.83
N SER A 287 -26.05 58.57 -13.23
CA SER A 287 -27.42 58.10 -13.55
C SER A 287 -27.92 58.29 -14.99
N HIS A 288 -28.26 57.19 -15.69
CA HIS A 288 -29.65 56.87 -16.09
C HIS A 288 -29.70 55.58 -16.94
N TYR A 289 -30.22 54.50 -16.33
CA TYR A 289 -31.20 53.55 -16.86
C TYR A 289 -31.11 53.09 -18.34
N SER A 290 -30.79 51.81 -18.56
CA SER A 290 -31.65 50.94 -19.38
C SER A 290 -31.67 49.52 -18.83
N SER A 291 -32.88 49.11 -18.48
CA SER A 291 -33.36 47.83 -17.94
C SER A 291 -33.09 46.61 -18.84
N SER A 292 -32.62 45.51 -18.24
CA SER A 292 -33.30 44.18 -18.19
C SER A 292 -32.32 42.99 -18.10
N SER A 293 -31.87 42.66 -16.89
CA SER A 293 -31.95 41.28 -16.35
C SER A 293 -31.36 41.26 -14.93
N THR A 294 -32.25 41.30 -13.94
CA THR A 294 -31.92 41.14 -12.53
C THR A 294 -31.46 39.68 -12.33
N LYS A 295 -30.16 39.40 -12.44
CA LYS A 295 -29.59 38.14 -11.91
C LYS A 295 -29.57 38.23 -10.39
N VAL A 296 -30.72 37.90 -9.78
CA VAL A 296 -30.83 37.65 -8.34
C VAL A 296 -29.91 36.47 -8.03
N LYS A 297 -28.87 36.67 -7.21
CA LYS A 297 -28.10 35.56 -6.64
C LYS A 297 -29.09 34.65 -5.89
N PRO A 298 -29.16 33.34 -6.20
CA PRO A 298 -30.01 32.44 -5.44
C PRO A 298 -29.55 32.45 -3.97
N PRO A 299 -30.47 32.45 -3.00
CA PRO A 299 -30.12 32.43 -1.59
C PRO A 299 -29.27 31.18 -1.29
N PRO A 300 -28.30 31.27 -0.37
CA PRO A 300 -27.48 30.13 0.02
C PRO A 300 -28.38 28.98 0.47
N ARG A 301 -28.08 27.76 0.00
CA ARG A 301 -28.82 26.56 0.41
C ARG A 301 -28.58 26.32 1.89
N GLU A 302 -29.66 26.24 2.65
CA GLU A 302 -29.62 25.91 4.08
C GLU A 302 -29.05 24.49 4.25
N TYR A 303 -28.06 24.36 5.13
CA TYR A 303 -27.37 23.12 5.48
C TYR A 303 -27.44 22.91 6.99
N CYS A 304 -27.69 21.67 7.40
CA CYS A 304 -27.82 21.32 8.81
C CYS A 304 -26.60 20.54 9.28
N ASP A 305 -25.79 21.14 10.15
CA ASP A 305 -24.60 20.49 10.73
C ASP A 305 -24.96 19.32 11.67
N ASN A 306 -26.21 19.25 12.16
CA ASN A 306 -26.65 18.19 13.07
C ASN A 306 -27.02 16.87 12.36
N CYS A 307 -27.32 16.90 11.06
CA CYS A 307 -27.68 15.69 10.30
C CYS A 307 -27.02 15.60 8.92
N GLU A 308 -26.15 16.55 8.58
CA GLU A 308 -25.34 16.59 7.36
C GLU A 308 -26.16 16.57 6.06
N GLU A 309 -27.40 17.06 6.10
CA GLU A 309 -28.32 17.13 4.96
C GLU A 309 -28.61 18.59 4.57
N PHE A 310 -28.78 18.82 3.26
CA PHE A 310 -29.24 20.10 2.72
C PHE A 310 -30.78 20.20 2.76
N GLY A 311 -31.31 21.37 3.09
CA GLY A 311 -32.76 21.66 3.02
C GLY A 311 -33.40 22.21 4.29
N HIS A 312 -32.63 22.36 5.37
CA HIS A 312 -33.03 23.10 6.57
C HIS A 312 -31.77 23.58 7.31
N ASP A 313 -31.89 24.63 8.10
CA ASP A 313 -30.84 25.08 9.01
C ASP A 313 -30.83 24.25 10.31
N THR A 314 -29.69 24.25 11.00
CA THR A 314 -29.42 23.47 12.21
C THR A 314 -30.45 23.72 13.32
N SER A 315 -31.03 24.93 13.38
CA SER A 315 -32.08 25.33 14.32
C SER A 315 -33.45 24.66 14.08
N ALA A 316 -33.72 24.18 12.87
CA ALA A 316 -35.00 23.58 12.46
C ALA A 316 -34.93 22.04 12.33
N CYS A 317 -33.84 21.42 12.78
CA CYS A 317 -33.60 19.98 12.62
C CYS A 317 -34.54 19.12 13.51
N GLU A 318 -35.44 18.34 12.90
CA GLU A 318 -36.29 17.37 13.62
C GLU A 318 -35.49 16.23 14.26
N LYS A 319 -34.39 15.80 13.62
CA LYS A 319 -33.49 14.75 14.11
C LYS A 319 -32.73 15.18 15.38
N ALA A 320 -32.58 16.49 15.63
CA ALA A 320 -31.97 17.00 16.86
C ALA A 320 -32.89 16.86 18.08
N LYS A 321 -34.22 16.80 17.89
CA LYS A 321 -35.21 16.68 18.98
C LYS A 321 -35.33 15.26 19.55
N SER A 322 -34.67 14.26 18.95
CA SER A 322 -34.71 12.86 19.42
C SER A 322 -33.50 12.43 20.24
N ARG A 323 -32.46 13.27 20.40
CA ARG A 323 -31.39 13.02 21.38
C ARG A 323 -31.93 13.32 22.79
N LYS A 324 -32.62 12.34 23.37
CA LYS A 324 -32.91 12.33 24.81
C LYS A 324 -31.59 12.19 25.55
N ASP A 325 -31.38 13.09 26.49
CA ASP A 325 -30.29 13.07 27.46
C ASP A 325 -30.21 11.72 28.17
N TYR A 326 -29.15 10.96 27.88
CA TYR A 326 -28.65 9.93 28.79
C TYR A 326 -27.45 10.51 29.53
N THR A 327 -27.73 11.35 30.52
CA THR A 327 -26.80 11.61 31.62
C THR A 327 -26.96 10.50 32.64
N PHE A 328 -25.90 9.71 32.83
CA PHE A 328 -25.68 8.84 33.98
C PHE A 328 -24.72 9.55 34.94
#